data_AF-A0A936DC74-F1
#
_entry.id   AF-A0A936DC74-F1
#
_cell.length_a   1.000
_cell.length_b   1.000
_cell.length_c   1.000
_cell.angle_alpha   90.00
_cell.angle_beta   90.00
_cell.angle_gamma   90.00
#
_symmetry.space_group_name_H-M   'P 1'
#
loop_
_entity.id
_entity.type
_entity.pdbx_description
1 polymer ?
#
loop_
_entity_poly.entity_id
_entity_poly.type
_entity_poly.pdbx_seq_one_letter_code
_entity_poly.pdbx_strand_id
1 'polypeptide(L)'
;MQLPDALNVPQLDPRALAQVRRLCDAIVESAKLGLDPGLLVESLNDCTANEFSAQDVVDAAARMGTQTLACLAMSPPTPRVDAELPAWTEVITRIRAGVATGFERAWWLELIDNASGHDDAVAQVLAPDAGDPHSIATRLFAR
;
A
#
# COMPACT_ATOMS: atom_id res chain seq x y z
N MET A 1 11.70 20.91 0.21
CA MET A 1 12.81 19.94 0.28
C MET A 1 12.66 19.00 -0.89
N GLN A 2 13.71 18.37 -1.39
CA GLN A 2 13.56 17.33 -2.42
C GLN A 2 13.67 15.98 -1.71
N LEU A 3 12.71 15.08 -1.95
CA LEU A 3 12.76 13.73 -1.39
C LEU A 3 13.94 12.95 -2.00
N PRO A 4 14.62 12.10 -1.22
CA PRO A 4 15.60 11.15 -1.76
C PRO A 4 15.00 10.31 -2.88
N ASP A 5 15.82 9.94 -3.87
CA ASP A 5 15.36 9.17 -5.03
C ASP A 5 14.72 7.83 -4.63
N ALA A 6 15.18 7.23 -3.52
CA ALA A 6 14.64 5.99 -2.98
C ALA A 6 13.23 6.14 -2.37
N LEU A 7 12.81 7.36 -2.01
CA LEU A 7 11.45 7.64 -1.53
C LEU A 7 10.48 8.03 -2.66
N ASN A 8 10.97 8.13 -3.90
CA ASN A 8 10.12 8.41 -5.04
C ASN A 8 9.18 7.24 -5.30
N VAL A 9 7.97 7.60 -5.74
CA VAL A 9 6.93 6.62 -6.10
C VAL A 9 7.26 6.07 -7.48
N PRO A 10 7.38 4.74 -7.65
CA PRO A 10 7.59 4.16 -8.96
C PRO A 10 6.38 4.41 -9.86
N GLN A 11 6.56 4.31 -11.18
CA GLN A 11 5.44 4.41 -12.10
C GLN A 11 4.81 3.04 -12.30
N LEU A 12 3.51 2.93 -12.08
CA LEU A 12 2.73 1.78 -12.54
C LEU A 12 2.09 2.09 -13.90
N ASP A 13 1.99 1.07 -14.75
CA ASP A 13 1.13 1.14 -15.94
C ASP A 13 -0.34 1.24 -15.50
N PRO A 14 -1.05 2.35 -15.82
CA PRO A 14 -2.45 2.53 -15.44
C PRO A 14 -3.38 1.45 -16.00
N ARG A 15 -3.05 0.88 -17.16
CA ARG A 15 -3.86 -0.17 -17.80
C ARG A 15 -3.75 -1.49 -17.06
N ALA A 16 -2.52 -1.88 -16.72
CA ALA A 16 -2.28 -3.06 -15.90
C ALA A 16 -2.94 -2.91 -14.52
N LEU A 17 -2.85 -1.73 -13.89
CA LEU A 17 -3.51 -1.46 -12.61
C LEU A 17 -5.04 -1.59 -12.69
N ALA A 18 -5.65 -1.06 -13.74
CA ALA A 18 -7.09 -1.20 -13.96
C ALA A 18 -7.50 -2.67 -14.19
N GLN A 19 -6.64 -3.49 -14.82
CA GLN A 19 -6.88 -4.92 -14.97
C GLN A 19 -6.80 -5.66 -13.64
N VAL A 20 -5.74 -5.46 -12.85
CA VAL A 20 -5.57 -6.09 -11.54
C VAL A 20 -6.69 -5.71 -10.59
N ARG A 21 -7.10 -4.43 -10.57
CA ARG A 21 -8.26 -3.98 -9.79
C ARG A 21 -9.53 -4.74 -10.15
N ARG A 22 -9.81 -4.93 -11.44
CA ARG A 22 -10.99 -5.69 -11.89
C ARG A 22 -10.94 -7.15 -11.44
N LEU A 23 -9.75 -7.76 -11.39
CA LEU A 23 -9.57 -9.10 -10.84
C LEU A 23 -9.86 -9.13 -9.34
N CYS A 24 -9.32 -8.19 -8.56
CA CYS A 24 -9.63 -8.08 -7.12
C CYS A 24 -11.12 -7.87 -6.86
N ASP A 25 -11.77 -6.97 -7.62
CA ASP A 25 -13.21 -6.73 -7.52
C ASP A 25 -14.00 -8.01 -7.84
N ALA A 26 -13.65 -8.72 -8.92
CA ALA A 26 -14.31 -9.96 -9.29
C ALA A 26 -14.14 -11.07 -8.25
N ILE A 27 -12.94 -11.23 -7.66
CA ILE A 27 -12.68 -12.21 -6.58
C ILE A 27 -13.59 -11.92 -5.38
N VAL A 28 -13.65 -10.66 -4.94
CA VAL A 28 -14.46 -10.23 -3.80
C VAL A 28 -15.95 -10.47 -4.07
N GLU A 29 -16.45 -10.12 -5.26
CA GLU A 29 -17.85 -10.34 -5.62
C GLU A 29 -18.19 -11.83 -5.76
N SER A 30 -17.32 -12.64 -6.36
CA SER A 30 -17.49 -14.09 -6.44
C SER A 30 -17.59 -14.73 -5.04
N ALA A 31 -16.69 -14.34 -4.12
CA ALA A 31 -16.73 -14.83 -2.74
C ALA A 31 -18.02 -14.44 -2.01
N LYS A 32 -18.52 -13.21 -2.20
CA LYS A 32 -19.81 -12.76 -1.64
C LYS A 32 -21.00 -13.56 -2.15
N LEU A 33 -20.94 -14.02 -3.40
CA LEU A 33 -21.99 -14.84 -4.02
C LEU A 33 -21.87 -16.33 -3.66
N GLY A 34 -20.87 -16.73 -2.86
CA GLY A 34 -20.61 -18.12 -2.52
C GLY A 34 -20.05 -18.95 -3.69
N LEU A 35 -19.51 -18.28 -4.71
CA LEU A 35 -18.83 -18.91 -5.84
C LEU A 35 -17.35 -19.10 -5.51
N ASP A 36 -16.74 -20.13 -6.09
CA ASP A 36 -15.30 -20.37 -5.98
C ASP A 36 -14.50 -19.36 -6.85
N PRO A 37 -13.68 -18.48 -6.25
CA PRO A 37 -12.88 -17.52 -7.00
C PRO A 37 -11.50 -18.06 -7.42
N GLY A 38 -11.21 -19.35 -7.23
CA GLY A 38 -9.87 -19.94 -7.43
C GLY A 38 -9.18 -19.56 -8.75
N LEU A 39 -9.87 -19.70 -9.88
CA LEU A 39 -9.33 -19.33 -11.20
C LEU A 39 -9.01 -17.83 -11.34
N LEU A 40 -9.76 -16.96 -10.67
CA LEU A 40 -9.51 -15.52 -10.67
C LEU A 40 -8.27 -15.18 -9.83
N VAL A 41 -8.06 -15.90 -8.72
CA VAL A 41 -6.88 -15.78 -7.87
C VAL A 41 -5.62 -16.28 -8.59
N GLU A 42 -5.71 -17.41 -9.30
CA GLU A 42 -4.62 -17.89 -10.18
C GLU A 42 -4.25 -16.83 -11.21
N SER A 43 -5.25 -16.26 -11.89
CA SER A 43 -5.03 -15.18 -12.87
C SER A 43 -4.38 -13.93 -12.23
N LEU A 44 -4.76 -13.58 -11.00
CA LEU A 44 -4.18 -12.48 -10.25
C LEU A 44 -2.70 -12.75 -9.92
N ASN A 45 -2.40 -13.95 -9.43
CA ASN A 45 -1.05 -14.37 -9.08
C ASN A 45 -0.13 -14.41 -10.33
N ASP A 46 -0.63 -14.90 -11.46
CA ASP A 46 0.10 -14.89 -12.74
C ASP A 46 0.43 -13.47 -13.22
N CYS A 47 -0.51 -12.53 -13.06
CA CYS A 47 -0.32 -11.14 -13.51
C CYS A 47 0.61 -10.33 -12.60
N THR A 48 0.75 -10.73 -11.34
CA THR A 48 1.41 -9.93 -10.30
C THR A 48 2.63 -10.61 -9.68
N ALA A 49 2.91 -11.87 -10.03
CA ALA A 49 3.95 -12.71 -9.44
C ALA A 49 3.84 -12.84 -7.90
N ASN A 50 2.61 -12.85 -7.38
CA ASN A 50 2.30 -13.09 -5.97
C ASN A 50 1.77 -14.52 -5.74
N GLU A 51 1.66 -14.92 -4.47
CA GLU A 51 1.10 -16.21 -4.04
C GLU A 51 -0.09 -15.99 -3.09
N PHE A 52 -1.10 -15.23 -3.52
CA PHE A 52 -2.28 -14.99 -2.70
C PHE A 52 -3.21 -16.21 -2.66
N SER A 53 -3.86 -16.42 -1.51
CA SER A 53 -5.09 -17.21 -1.45
C SER A 53 -6.33 -16.33 -1.66
N ALA A 54 -7.47 -16.95 -1.98
CA ALA A 54 -8.75 -16.25 -2.07
C ALA A 54 -9.11 -15.49 -0.79
N GLN A 55 -8.84 -16.10 0.37
CA GLN A 55 -9.13 -15.51 1.67
C GLN A 55 -8.26 -14.27 1.91
N ASP A 56 -6.97 -14.32 1.54
CA ASP A 56 -6.06 -13.17 1.68
C ASP A 56 -6.56 -11.97 0.88
N VAL A 57 -7.00 -12.19 -0.36
CA VAL A 57 -7.53 -11.13 -1.24
C VAL A 57 -8.80 -10.52 -0.62
N VAL A 58 -9.71 -11.35 -0.12
CA VAL A 58 -10.97 -10.89 0.49
C VAL A 58 -10.72 -10.10 1.76
N ASP A 59 -9.89 -10.61 2.67
CA ASP A 59 -9.59 -9.95 3.94
C ASP A 59 -8.81 -8.65 3.75
N ALA A 60 -7.82 -8.65 2.83
CA ALA A 60 -7.10 -7.44 2.47
C ALA A 60 -8.05 -6.40 1.85
N ALA A 61 -8.86 -6.79 0.86
CA ALA A 61 -9.81 -5.89 0.23
C ALA A 61 -10.82 -5.30 1.23
N ALA A 62 -11.28 -6.07 2.22
CA ALA A 62 -12.16 -5.57 3.27
C ALA A 62 -11.48 -4.51 4.16
N ARG A 63 -10.18 -4.66 4.43
CA ARG A 63 -9.41 -3.73 5.28
C ARG A 63 -9.02 -2.43 4.56
N MET A 64 -8.60 -2.50 3.30
CA MET A 64 -7.98 -1.36 2.60
C MET A 64 -8.63 -0.97 1.27
N GLY A 65 -9.64 -1.73 0.82
CA GLY A 65 -10.28 -1.57 -0.49
C GLY A 65 -9.49 -2.22 -1.62
N THR A 66 -10.20 -2.64 -2.67
CA THR A 66 -9.63 -3.32 -3.85
C THR A 66 -8.70 -2.44 -4.68
N GLN A 67 -8.91 -1.12 -4.69
CA GLN A 67 -8.01 -0.19 -5.36
C GLN A 67 -6.62 -0.19 -4.71
N THR A 68 -6.56 -0.11 -3.37
CA THR A 68 -5.30 -0.13 -2.62
C THR A 68 -4.62 -1.49 -2.75
N LEU A 69 -5.41 -2.58 -2.65
CA LEU A 69 -4.90 -3.93 -2.85
C LEU A 69 -4.28 -4.12 -4.25
N ALA A 70 -4.95 -3.66 -5.31
CA ALA A 70 -4.42 -3.76 -6.67
C ALA A 70 -3.11 -2.97 -6.86
N CYS A 71 -3.00 -1.82 -6.18
CA CYS A 71 -1.78 -1.03 -6.15
C CYS A 71 -0.62 -1.78 -5.50
N LEU A 72 -0.85 -2.43 -4.35
CA LEU A 72 0.15 -3.22 -3.65
C LEU A 72 0.48 -4.53 -4.37
N ALA A 73 -0.51 -5.20 -4.97
CA ALA A 73 -0.27 -6.42 -5.73
C ALA A 73 0.66 -6.17 -6.93
N MET A 74 0.58 -4.99 -7.54
CA MET A 74 1.47 -4.58 -8.63
C MET A 74 2.73 -3.83 -8.18
N SER A 75 2.88 -3.54 -6.89
CA SER A 75 4.02 -2.77 -6.44
C SER A 75 5.29 -3.61 -6.68
N PRO A 76 6.37 -3.02 -7.23
CA PRO A 76 7.66 -3.69 -7.17
C PRO A 76 8.03 -3.91 -5.69
N PRO A 77 8.93 -4.86 -5.36
CA PRO A 77 9.35 -5.03 -3.97
C PRO A 77 9.81 -3.71 -3.35
N THR A 78 9.13 -3.28 -2.29
CA THR A 78 9.44 -2.01 -1.65
C THR A 78 10.80 -2.08 -0.97
N PRO A 79 11.74 -1.18 -1.28
CA PRO A 79 13.07 -1.23 -0.70
C PRO A 79 13.02 -0.87 0.79
N ARG A 80 13.94 -1.43 1.58
CA ARG A 80 14.29 -0.84 2.88
C ARG A 80 15.13 0.41 2.61
N VAL A 81 14.66 1.55 3.11
CA VAL A 81 15.31 2.84 2.90
C VAL A 81 15.67 3.46 4.24
N ASP A 82 16.89 3.98 4.34
CA ASP A 82 17.29 4.90 5.40
C ASP A 82 17.23 6.32 4.83
N ALA A 83 16.51 7.21 5.51
CA ALA A 83 16.30 8.58 5.04
C ALA A 83 16.18 9.52 6.25
N GLU A 84 16.56 10.78 6.06
CA GLU A 84 16.54 11.77 7.12
C GLU A 84 15.10 12.05 7.61
N LEU A 85 14.96 12.32 8.90
CA LEU A 85 13.69 12.60 9.57
C LEU A 85 12.79 13.63 8.84
N PRO A 86 13.32 14.73 8.26
CA PRO A 86 12.49 15.66 7.51
C PRO A 86 11.85 15.07 6.25
N ALA A 87 12.52 14.12 5.58
CA ALA A 87 11.97 13.45 4.40
C ALA A 87 10.77 12.57 4.77
N TRP A 88 10.86 11.81 5.86
CA TRP A 88 9.73 11.04 6.40
C TRP A 88 8.58 11.93 6.85
N THR A 89 8.89 13.08 7.48
CA THR A 89 7.88 14.06 7.88
C THR A 89 7.10 14.58 6.67
N GLU A 90 7.78 14.85 5.54
CA GLU A 90 7.15 15.29 4.30
C GLU A 90 6.22 14.21 3.71
N VAL A 91 6.68 12.96 3.63
CA VAL A 91 5.86 11.82 3.15
C VAL A 91 4.59 11.67 3.98
N ILE A 92 4.72 11.62 5.32
CA ILE A 92 3.57 11.50 6.23
C ILE A 92 2.60 12.67 6.07
N THR A 93 3.12 13.89 5.91
CA THR A 93 2.30 15.08 5.66
C THR A 93 1.46 14.93 4.39
N ARG A 94 2.06 14.47 3.29
CA ARG A 94 1.35 14.28 2.01
C ARG A 94 0.25 13.22 2.09
N ILE A 95 0.51 12.11 2.81
CA ILE A 95 -0.49 11.06 3.05
C ILE A 95 -1.67 11.63 3.83
N ARG A 96 -1.40 12.31 4.95
CA ARG A 96 -2.45 12.79 5.87
C ARG A 96 -3.22 14.00 5.34
N ALA A 97 -2.60 14.82 4.50
CA ALA A 97 -3.27 15.90 3.79
C ALA A 97 -4.19 15.40 2.65
N GLY A 98 -4.20 14.10 2.35
CA GLY A 98 -4.97 13.53 1.25
C GLY A 98 -4.44 13.90 -0.14
N VAL A 99 -3.20 14.41 -0.21
CA VAL A 99 -2.53 14.73 -1.47
C VAL A 99 -2.09 13.43 -2.16
N ALA A 100 -1.59 12.47 -1.38
CA ALA A 100 -1.26 11.13 -1.87
C ALA A 100 -2.54 10.33 -2.14
N THR A 101 -2.72 9.82 -3.36
CA THR A 101 -3.90 9.01 -3.71
C THR A 101 -3.53 7.74 -4.48
N GLY A 102 -4.42 6.74 -4.47
CA GLY A 102 -4.24 5.50 -5.21
C GLY A 102 -2.89 4.83 -4.94
N PHE A 103 -2.10 4.63 -6.00
CA PHE A 103 -0.80 3.96 -5.94
C PHE A 103 0.24 4.70 -5.11
N GLU A 104 0.33 6.03 -5.23
CA GLU A 104 1.28 6.85 -4.45
C GLU A 104 1.10 6.66 -2.95
N ARG A 105 -0.16 6.65 -2.49
CA ARG A 105 -0.48 6.41 -1.08
C ARG A 105 -0.15 4.98 -0.66
N ALA A 106 -0.52 3.98 -1.46
CA ALA A 106 -0.25 2.58 -1.16
C ALA A 106 1.25 2.32 -1.02
N TRP A 107 2.04 2.79 -1.99
CA TRP A 107 3.50 2.68 -2.00
C TRP A 107 4.15 3.28 -0.77
N TRP A 108 3.79 4.52 -0.40
CA TRP A 108 4.41 5.16 0.75
C TRP A 108 4.05 4.50 2.09
N LEU A 109 2.85 3.94 2.22
CA LEU A 109 2.49 3.19 3.42
C LEU A 109 3.32 1.92 3.55
N GLU A 110 3.50 1.17 2.45
CA GLU A 110 4.36 -0.02 2.41
C GLU A 110 5.83 0.32 2.69
N LEU A 111 6.29 1.47 2.19
CA LEU A 111 7.65 1.96 2.42
C LEU A 111 7.89 2.35 3.87
N ILE A 112 6.91 3.00 4.51
CA ILE A 112 6.94 3.32 5.95
C ILE A 112 6.94 2.05 6.79
N ASP A 113 6.11 1.07 6.45
CA ASP A 113 6.05 -0.23 7.14
C ASP A 113 7.41 -0.93 7.11
N ASN A 114 8.01 -1.05 5.91
CA ASN A 114 9.31 -1.70 5.72
C ASN A 114 10.49 -0.97 6.36
N ALA A 115 10.47 0.36 6.39
CA ALA A 115 11.58 1.18 6.90
C ALA A 115 11.54 1.38 8.42
N SER A 116 10.35 1.44 9.01
CA SER A 116 10.17 1.80 10.43
C SER A 116 10.58 0.67 11.38
N GLY A 117 10.28 -0.59 11.02
CA GLY A 117 10.43 -1.72 11.94
C GLY A 117 9.38 -1.73 13.06
N HIS A 118 8.28 -1.00 12.90
CA HIS A 118 7.15 -0.95 13.83
C HIS A 118 5.92 -1.63 13.22
N ASP A 119 5.37 -2.64 13.88
CA ASP A 119 4.20 -3.40 13.41
C ASP A 119 2.91 -2.55 13.26
N ASP A 120 2.88 -1.36 13.86
CA ASP A 120 1.74 -0.44 13.85
C ASP A 120 1.99 0.85 13.06
N ALA A 121 3.10 0.96 12.32
CA ALA A 121 3.53 2.19 11.65
C ALA A 121 2.44 2.77 10.72
N VAL A 122 1.85 1.92 9.88
CA VAL A 122 0.77 2.31 8.96
C VAL A 122 -0.45 2.82 9.73
N ALA A 123 -0.82 2.15 10.83
CA ALA A 123 -1.96 2.56 11.66
C ALA A 123 -1.72 3.93 12.29
N GLN A 124 -0.50 4.18 12.80
CA GLN A 124 -0.14 5.48 13.36
C GLN A 124 -0.20 6.61 12.31
N VAL A 125 0.22 6.36 11.07
CA VAL A 125 0.17 7.37 9.99
C VAL A 125 -1.27 7.69 9.59
N LEU A 126 -2.14 6.68 9.57
CA LEU A 126 -3.52 6.81 9.11
C LEU A 126 -4.49 7.30 10.19
N ALA A 127 -4.16 7.14 11.46
CA ALA A 127 -5.01 7.57 12.57
C ALA A 127 -5.20 9.11 12.58
N PRO A 128 -6.46 9.61 12.67
CA PRO A 128 -6.74 11.04 12.70
C PRO A 128 -6.09 11.77 13.89
N ASP A 129 -5.92 11.06 15.00
CA ASP A 129 -5.54 11.58 16.32
C ASP A 129 -4.12 11.19 16.76
N ALA A 130 -3.32 10.55 15.91
CA ALA A 130 -1.96 10.08 16.25
C ALA A 130 -0.89 11.18 16.48
N GLY A 131 -1.29 12.46 16.52
CA GLY A 131 -0.41 13.62 16.64
C GLY A 131 -0.11 14.28 15.30
N ASP A 132 0.85 15.22 15.27
CA ASP A 132 1.29 15.87 14.04
C ASP A 132 2.29 15.01 13.24
N PRO A 133 2.47 15.26 11.92
CA PRO A 133 3.38 14.47 11.07
C PRO A 133 4.81 14.35 11.59
N HIS A 134 5.36 15.39 12.22
CA HIS A 134 6.72 15.39 12.72
C HIS A 134 6.85 14.48 13.96
N SER A 135 5.87 14.54 14.87
CA SER A 135 5.80 13.64 16.02
C SER A 135 5.69 12.17 15.59
N ILE A 136 4.88 11.87 14.57
CA ILE A 136 4.77 10.51 14.02
C ILE A 136 6.11 10.07 13.42
N ALA A 137 6.72 10.90 12.57
CA ALA A 137 8.01 10.59 11.97
C ALA A 137 9.09 10.34 13.02
N THR A 138 9.12 11.14 14.09
CA THR A 138 10.08 11.00 15.19
C THR A 138 9.92 9.66 15.89
N ARG A 139 8.68 9.26 16.22
CA ARG A 139 8.44 7.96 16.86
C ARG A 139 8.88 6.77 16.00
N LEU A 140 8.70 6.87 14.68
CA LEU A 140 8.95 5.77 13.75
C LEU A 140 10.40 5.70 13.25
N PHE A 141 11.11 6.83 13.21
CA PHE A 141 12.38 6.93 12.48
C PHE A 141 13.49 7.70 13.19
N ALA A 142 13.26 8.31 14.37
CA ALA A 142 14.34 8.95 15.11
C ALA A 142 15.30 7.87 15.65
N ARG A 143 16.53 7.88 15.12
CA ARG A 143 17.66 7.08 15.58
C ARG A 143 18.73 7.99 16.17
#